data_AF-A0A150L7F1-F1
#
_entry.id   AF-A0A150L7F1-F1
#
_cell.length_a   1.000
_cell.length_b   1.000
_cell.length_c   1.000
_cell.angle_alpha   90.00
_cell.angle_beta   90.00
_cell.angle_gamma   90.00
#
_symmetry.space_group_name_H-M   'P 1'
#
loop_
_entity.id
_entity.type
_entity.pdbx_description
1 polymer ?
#
loop_
_entity_poly.entity_id
_entity_poly.type
_entity_poly.pdbx_seq_one_letter_code
_entity_poly.pdbx_strand_id
1 'polypeptide(L)'
;MLNPKKNVIDHEKDIVVQEKGQFIEILGDTTSSKQLIVAILMSVVVSLGGYKLGQYIFPKIASPQMVNSYSLLLGIAGTVIVLFLNAVLFKPKRILVEDEISNSTMEDVFKDLQLDIDEELRLIDADPITKRELNELGVLANFENMRRVNKK
;
A
#
# COMPACT_ATOMS: atom_id res chain seq x y z
N MET A 1 -59.02 16.32 11.32
CA MET A 1 -59.32 15.28 12.32
C MET A 1 -58.42 14.07 12.06
N LEU A 2 -57.49 13.81 12.98
CA LEU A 2 -56.93 12.51 13.41
C LEU A 2 -56.49 11.43 12.40
N ASN A 3 -55.16 11.27 12.29
CA ASN A 3 -54.34 10.04 12.40
C ASN A 3 -54.59 8.81 11.49
N PRO A 4 -53.54 8.38 10.76
CA PRO A 4 -53.29 6.95 10.52
C PRO A 4 -51.93 6.50 11.06
N LYS A 5 -52.01 5.56 12.02
CA LYS A 5 -51.05 4.52 12.40
C LYS A 5 -49.61 4.60 11.85
N LYS A 6 -48.70 4.87 12.78
CA LYS A 6 -47.42 4.18 13.04
C LYS A 6 -47.26 2.87 12.25
N ASN A 7 -46.28 2.84 11.33
CA ASN A 7 -45.51 1.63 11.05
C ASN A 7 -44.08 2.03 10.70
N VAL A 8 -43.24 1.93 11.72
CA VAL A 8 -41.78 1.99 11.64
C VAL A 8 -41.36 0.75 10.87
N ILE A 9 -40.76 0.92 9.70
CA ILE A 9 -40.13 -0.16 8.94
C ILE A 9 -38.64 0.17 8.86
N ASP A 10 -37.91 -0.42 9.81
CA ASP A 10 -36.65 -1.14 9.65
C ASP A 10 -35.63 -0.58 8.64
N HIS A 11 -34.78 0.32 9.13
CA HIS A 11 -33.50 0.70 8.51
C HIS A 11 -32.43 -0.40 8.69
N GLU A 12 -32.72 -1.63 8.27
CA GLU A 12 -31.74 -2.71 8.29
C GLU A 12 -31.87 -3.59 7.06
N LYS A 13 -31.17 -3.19 5.99
CA LYS A 13 -30.55 -4.03 4.96
C LYS A 13 -30.35 -3.20 3.70
N ASP A 14 -29.22 -2.50 3.64
CA ASP A 14 -28.63 -2.10 2.36
C ASP A 14 -27.12 -2.09 2.50
N ILE A 15 -26.54 -3.28 2.66
CA ILE A 15 -25.14 -3.53 2.31
C ILE A 15 -25.16 -4.20 0.94
N VAL A 16 -25.55 -3.43 -0.07
CA VAL A 16 -25.36 -3.80 -1.48
C VAL A 16 -23.93 -3.40 -1.84
N VAL A 17 -22.97 -4.29 -1.61
CA VAL A 17 -21.59 -4.13 -2.09
C VAL A 17 -21.59 -4.45 -3.58
N GLN A 18 -21.83 -3.44 -4.42
CA GLN A 18 -21.72 -3.57 -5.87
C GLN A 18 -20.26 -3.69 -6.32
N GLU A 19 -20.00 -4.69 -7.15
CA GLU A 19 -18.70 -4.96 -7.76
C GLU A 19 -18.39 -4.01 -8.93
N LYS A 20 -17.55 -3.01 -8.68
CA LYS A 20 -16.58 -2.49 -9.65
C LYS A 20 -15.32 -2.20 -8.83
N GLY A 21 -14.18 -2.76 -9.22
CA GLY A 21 -12.95 -2.80 -8.42
C GLY A 21 -12.50 -1.42 -7.96
N GLN A 22 -13.01 -0.99 -6.82
CA GLN A 22 -12.63 0.24 -6.17
C GLN A 22 -11.29 -0.04 -5.50
N PHE A 23 -10.25 0.59 -6.01
CA PHE A 23 -8.96 0.64 -5.33
C PHE A 23 -8.95 1.91 -4.48
N ILE A 24 -8.47 1.79 -3.25
CA ILE A 24 -8.30 2.91 -2.31
C ILE A 24 -6.81 3.11 -2.12
N GLU A 25 -6.38 4.36 -2.14
CA GLU A 25 -5.01 4.75 -1.82
C GLU A 25 -4.87 4.90 -0.30
N ILE A 26 -3.96 4.12 0.28
CA ILE A 26 -3.66 4.14 1.71
C ILE A 26 -2.16 4.31 1.85
N LEU A 27 -1.72 5.38 2.50
CA LEU A 27 -0.30 5.66 2.73
C LEU A 27 0.55 5.60 1.44
N GLY A 28 -0.01 6.07 0.31
CA GLY A 28 0.64 6.05 -1.01
C GLY A 28 0.64 4.69 -1.71
N ASP A 29 -0.03 3.66 -1.17
CA ASP A 29 -0.17 2.34 -1.79
C ASP A 29 -1.63 2.08 -2.22
N THR A 30 -1.80 1.52 -3.42
CA THR A 30 -3.12 1.26 -4.00
C THR A 30 -3.60 -0.14 -3.62
N THR A 31 -4.58 -0.23 -2.74
CA THR A 31 -5.13 -1.50 -2.23
C THR A 31 -6.58 -1.70 -2.67
N SER A 32 -6.99 -2.96 -2.93
CA SER A 32 -8.39 -3.29 -3.22
C SER A 32 -9.28 -3.12 -1.98
N SER A 33 -10.36 -2.34 -2.08
CA SER A 33 -11.28 -2.10 -0.95
C SER A 33 -11.85 -3.37 -0.34
N LYS A 34 -12.16 -4.38 -1.17
CA LYS A 34 -12.74 -5.64 -0.70
C LYS A 34 -11.76 -6.44 0.15
N GLN A 35 -10.51 -6.53 -0.29
CA GLN A 35 -9.46 -7.27 0.41
C GLN A 35 -9.15 -6.63 1.76
N LEU A 36 -9.12 -5.29 1.79
CA LEU A 36 -8.93 -4.53 3.02
C LEU A 36 -10.04 -4.79 4.04
N ILE A 37 -11.31 -4.70 3.63
CA ILE A 37 -12.45 -4.92 4.54
C ILE A 37 -12.43 -6.35 5.07
N VAL A 38 -12.18 -7.35 4.22
CA VAL A 38 -12.08 -8.76 4.63
C VAL A 38 -10.93 -8.95 5.62
N ALA A 39 -9.77 -8.34 5.39
CA ALA A 39 -8.62 -8.43 6.29
C ALA A 39 -8.93 -7.86 7.69
N ILE A 40 -9.59 -6.71 7.74
CA ILE A 40 -10.01 -6.07 9.01
C ILE A 40 -11.01 -6.95 9.75
N LEU A 41 -12.05 -7.43 9.06
CA LEU A 41 -13.08 -8.28 9.67
C LEU A 41 -12.47 -9.58 10.21
N MET A 42 -11.60 -10.23 9.44
CA MET A 42 -10.87 -11.43 9.88
C MET A 42 -10.03 -11.15 11.12
N SER A 43 -9.33 -10.02 11.15
CA SER A 43 -8.51 -9.62 12.30
C SER A 43 -9.34 -9.44 13.58
N VAL A 44 -10.50 -8.77 13.48
CA VAL A 44 -11.40 -8.55 14.63
C VAL A 44 -11.97 -9.88 15.12
N VAL A 45 -12.45 -10.72 14.20
CA VAL A 45 -13.04 -12.03 14.54
C VAL A 45 -12.02 -12.92 15.24
N VAL A 46 -10.79 -13.01 14.73
CA VAL A 46 -9.75 -13.84 15.35
C VAL A 46 -9.25 -13.25 16.66
N SER A 47 -9.15 -11.93 16.79
CA SER A 47 -8.76 -11.29 18.06
C SER A 47 -9.76 -11.60 19.18
N LEU A 48 -11.06 -11.38 18.92
CA LEU A 48 -12.13 -11.68 19.88
C LEU A 48 -12.27 -13.19 20.12
N GLY A 49 -12.16 -14.00 19.07
CA GLY A 49 -12.18 -15.45 19.14
C GLY A 49 -11.02 -15.99 19.99
N GLY A 50 -9.81 -15.47 19.78
CA GLY A 50 -8.61 -15.82 20.55
C GLY A 50 -8.75 -15.44 22.03
N TYR A 51 -9.31 -14.27 22.32
CA TYR A 51 -9.60 -13.88 23.70
C TYR A 51 -10.60 -14.82 24.37
N LYS A 52 -11.72 -15.12 23.71
CA LYS A 52 -12.74 -16.05 24.23
C LYS A 52 -12.20 -17.48 24.39
N LEU A 53 -11.38 -17.93 23.45
CA LEU A 53 -10.71 -19.22 23.51
C LEU A 53 -9.73 -19.27 24.68
N GLY A 54 -8.98 -18.19 24.91
CA GLY A 54 -8.11 -18.05 26.07
C GLY A 54 -8.89 -18.15 27.38
N GLN A 55 -10.05 -17.47 27.46
CA GLN A 55 -10.91 -17.54 28.65
C GLN A 55 -11.45 -18.95 28.90
N TYR A 56 -11.54 -19.79 27.87
CA TYR A 56 -11.97 -21.19 28.01
C TYR A 56 -10.81 -22.13 28.41
N ILE A 57 -9.61 -21.88 27.88
CA ILE A 57 -8.44 -22.76 28.08
C ILE A 57 -7.68 -22.43 29.37
N PHE A 58 -7.36 -21.16 29.62
CA PHE A 58 -6.50 -20.75 30.73
C PHE A 58 -7.06 -20.99 32.14
N PRO A 59 -8.38 -21.04 32.42
CA PRO A 59 -8.86 -21.43 33.74
C PRO A 59 -8.43 -22.83 34.19
N LYS A 60 -8.05 -23.70 33.26
CA LYS A 60 -7.59 -25.07 33.56
C LYS A 60 -6.11 -25.14 33.97
N ILE A 61 -5.35 -24.07 33.77
CA ILE A 61 -3.88 -24.09 33.83
C ILE A 61 -3.32 -22.93 34.68
N ALA A 62 -4.04 -21.80 34.74
CA ALA A 62 -3.59 -20.56 35.39
C ALA A 62 -4.51 -20.14 36.54
N SER A 63 -3.98 -19.31 37.44
CA SER A 63 -4.76 -18.73 38.53
C SER A 63 -5.83 -17.77 37.99
N PRO A 64 -6.97 -17.59 38.69
CA PRO A 64 -8.09 -16.77 38.22
C PRO A 64 -7.70 -15.33 37.85
N GLN A 65 -6.72 -14.75 38.55
CA GLN A 65 -6.23 -13.39 38.27
C GLN A 65 -5.43 -13.29 36.97
N MET A 66 -4.77 -14.37 36.53
CA MET A 66 -3.94 -14.38 35.32
C MET A 66 -4.70 -14.77 34.06
N VAL A 67 -5.86 -15.44 34.20
CA VAL A 67 -6.67 -15.92 33.06
C VAL A 67 -6.96 -14.79 32.06
N ASN A 68 -7.40 -13.62 32.53
CA ASN A 68 -7.73 -12.51 31.63
C ASN A 68 -6.49 -11.97 30.91
N SER A 69 -5.37 -11.83 31.60
CA SER A 69 -4.11 -11.35 31.00
C SER A 69 -3.58 -12.31 29.93
N TYR A 70 -3.59 -13.62 30.20
CA TYR A 70 -3.19 -14.63 29.22
C TYR A 70 -4.16 -14.78 28.06
N SER A 71 -5.47 -14.59 28.32
CA SER A 71 -6.48 -14.56 27.26
C SER A 71 -6.28 -13.38 26.33
N LEU A 72 -5.97 -12.20 26.87
CA LEU A 72 -5.65 -11.01 26.08
C LEU A 72 -4.41 -11.25 25.21
N LEU A 73 -3.36 -11.83 25.79
CA LEU A 73 -2.15 -12.19 25.06
C LEU A 73 -2.45 -13.15 23.90
N LEU A 74 -3.34 -14.13 24.11
CA LEU A 74 -3.76 -15.06 23.06
C LEU A 74 -4.53 -14.37 21.92
N GLY A 75 -5.40 -13.40 22.25
CA GLY A 75 -6.08 -12.58 21.23
C GLY A 75 -5.11 -11.76 20.38
N ILE A 76 -4.09 -11.15 21.02
CA ILE A 76 -3.03 -10.41 20.31
C ILE A 76 -2.21 -11.37 19.44
N ALA A 77 -1.79 -12.52 19.97
CA ALA A 77 -1.06 -13.52 19.20
C ALA A 77 -1.86 -14.01 17.98
N GLY A 78 -3.16 -14.23 18.14
CA GLY A 78 -4.07 -14.58 17.03
C GLY A 78 -4.10 -13.49 15.96
N THR A 79 -4.10 -12.22 16.36
CA THR A 79 -4.09 -11.06 15.45
C THR A 79 -2.80 -11.03 14.62
N VAL A 80 -1.64 -11.29 15.24
CA VAL A 80 -0.34 -11.35 14.55
C VAL A 80 -0.31 -12.49 13.52
N ILE A 81 -0.88 -13.65 13.84
CA ILE A 81 -0.98 -14.77 12.90
C ILE A 81 -1.84 -14.37 11.69
N VAL A 82 -2.98 -13.72 11.92
CA VAL A 82 -3.85 -13.24 10.82
C VAL A 82 -3.16 -12.19 9.98
N LEU A 83 -2.40 -11.27 10.58
CA LEU A 83 -1.61 -10.29 9.84
C LEU A 83 -0.62 -10.98 8.89
N PHE A 84 0.10 -11.99 9.38
CA PHE A 84 1.01 -12.77 8.55
C PHE A 84 0.28 -13.51 7.43
N LEU A 85 -0.84 -14.18 7.74
CA LEU A 85 -1.66 -14.86 6.74
C LEU A 85 -2.19 -13.91 5.67
N ASN A 86 -2.67 -12.73 6.07
CA ASN A 86 -3.12 -11.69 5.14
C ASN A 86 -1.97 -11.21 4.25
N ALA A 87 -0.78 -10.98 4.81
CA ALA A 87 0.40 -10.58 4.02
C ALA A 87 0.81 -11.63 2.98
N VAL A 88 0.69 -12.92 3.32
CA VAL A 88 0.99 -14.03 2.38
C VAL A 88 -0.13 -14.21 1.35
N LEU A 89 -1.38 -14.07 1.76
CA LEU A 89 -2.56 -14.25 0.88
C LEU A 89 -2.70 -13.10 -0.12
N PHE A 90 -2.49 -11.86 0.31
CA PHE A 90 -2.47 -10.67 -0.53
C PHE A 90 -1.05 -10.40 -1.01
N LYS A 91 -0.53 -11.28 -1.88
CA LYS A 91 0.82 -11.12 -2.43
C LYS A 91 0.99 -9.71 -3.03
N PRO A 92 2.13 -9.05 -2.78
CA PRO A 92 2.41 -7.73 -3.33
C PRO A 92 2.36 -7.81 -4.85
N LYS A 93 1.41 -7.08 -5.44
CA LYS A 93 1.13 -7.12 -6.88
C LYS A 93 2.05 -6.18 -7.69
N ARG A 94 3.05 -5.57 -7.04
CA ARG A 94 3.99 -4.65 -7.67
C ARG A 94 4.85 -5.43 -8.66
N ILE A 95 4.56 -5.23 -9.93
CA ILE A 95 5.53 -5.49 -11.00
C ILE A 95 6.40 -4.24 -11.01
N LEU A 96 7.55 -4.30 -10.34
CA LEU A 96 8.56 -3.27 -10.49
C LEU A 96 9.20 -3.51 -11.86
N VAL A 97 8.66 -2.84 -12.87
CA VAL A 97 9.33 -2.77 -14.16
C VAL A 97 10.46 -1.77 -13.96
N GLU A 98 11.60 -2.26 -13.50
CA GLU A 98 12.88 -1.58 -13.72
C GLU A 98 13.17 -1.73 -15.22
N ASP A 99 12.45 -0.97 -16.04
CA ASP A 99 12.96 -0.70 -17.37
C ASP A 99 14.28 0.03 -17.11
N GLU A 100 15.40 -0.63 -17.37
CA GLU A 100 16.68 0.06 -17.57
C GLU A 100 16.33 1.27 -18.42
N ILE A 101 16.51 2.49 -17.89
CA ILE A 101 16.09 3.73 -18.54
C ILE A 101 16.62 3.68 -19.97
N SER A 102 15.75 3.24 -20.89
CA SER A 102 16.18 3.02 -22.25
C SER A 102 16.40 4.42 -22.80
N ASN A 103 17.46 4.62 -23.58
CA ASN A 103 17.76 5.95 -24.12
C ASN A 103 16.54 6.57 -24.84
N SER A 104 15.64 5.75 -25.39
CA SER A 104 14.34 6.15 -25.93
C SER A 104 13.39 6.78 -24.91
N THR A 105 13.27 6.23 -23.70
CA THR A 105 12.37 6.77 -22.66
C THR A 105 12.82 8.15 -22.18
N MET A 106 14.14 8.37 -22.11
CA MET A 106 14.70 9.65 -21.69
C MET A 106 14.58 10.71 -22.80
N GLU A 107 14.79 10.32 -24.06
CA GLU A 107 14.62 11.19 -25.23
C GLU A 107 13.18 11.70 -25.37
N ASP A 108 12.20 10.82 -25.16
CA ASP A 108 10.78 11.19 -25.18
C ASP A 108 10.46 12.23 -24.08
N VAL A 109 11.01 12.07 -22.88
CA VAL A 109 10.85 13.03 -21.78
C VAL A 109 11.47 14.40 -22.10
N PHE A 110 12.66 14.43 -22.71
CA PHE A 110 13.28 15.68 -23.15
C PHE A 110 12.46 16.40 -24.21
N LYS A 111 11.86 15.64 -25.13
CA LYS A 111 10.98 16.17 -26.17
C LYS A 111 9.68 16.72 -25.59
N ASP A 112 9.06 16.00 -24.64
CA ASP A 112 7.84 16.45 -23.96
C ASP A 112 8.06 17.72 -23.14
N LEU A 113 9.25 17.85 -22.54
CA LEU A 113 9.67 19.04 -21.79
C LEU A 113 10.26 20.16 -22.68
N GLN A 114 10.39 19.92 -24.00
CA GLN A 114 11.00 20.85 -24.97
C GLN A 114 12.41 21.29 -24.60
N LEU A 115 13.20 20.38 -24.02
CA LEU A 115 14.58 20.64 -23.60
C LEU A 115 15.56 20.29 -24.71
N ASP A 116 16.57 21.14 -24.91
CA ASP A 116 17.69 20.87 -25.82
C ASP A 116 18.86 20.24 -25.05
N ILE A 117 19.22 19.00 -25.43
CA ILE A 117 20.27 18.23 -24.75
C ILE A 117 21.64 18.92 -24.80
N ASP A 118 21.99 19.61 -25.89
CA ASP A 118 23.28 20.29 -26.01
C ASP A 118 23.32 21.58 -25.16
N GLU A 119 22.19 22.28 -25.05
CA GLU A 119 22.06 23.44 -24.16
C GLU A 119 22.15 23.04 -22.69
N GLU A 120 21.43 22.00 -22.27
CA GLU A 120 21.46 21.48 -20.90
C GLU A 120 22.87 21.02 -20.49
N LEU A 121 23.56 20.27 -21.35
CA LEU A 121 24.95 19.87 -21.10
C LEU A 121 25.90 21.06 -20.98
N ARG A 122 25.67 22.14 -21.75
CA ARG A 122 26.46 23.38 -21.64
C ARG A 122 26.22 24.08 -20.30
N LEU A 123 24.97 24.09 -19.82
CA LEU A 123 24.63 24.66 -18.51
C LEU A 123 25.24 23.83 -17.37
N ILE A 124 25.21 22.50 -17.48
CA ILE A 124 25.85 21.58 -16.54
C ILE A 124 27.37 21.79 -16.52
N ASP A 125 28.01 21.94 -17.69
CA ASP A 125 29.45 22.20 -17.78
C ASP A 125 29.85 23.58 -17.24
N ALA A 126 28.95 24.56 -17.28
CA ALA A 126 29.19 25.91 -16.78
C ALA A 126 29.15 25.99 -15.24
N ASP A 127 28.43 25.08 -14.56
CA ASP A 127 28.40 25.00 -13.11
C ASP A 127 29.10 23.73 -12.57
N PRO A 128 30.31 23.87 -12.00
CA PRO A 128 31.07 22.73 -11.48
C PRO A 128 30.39 22.03 -10.28
N ILE A 129 29.48 22.70 -9.56
CA ILE A 129 28.75 22.10 -8.45
C ILE A 129 27.68 21.15 -9.00
N THR A 130 26.82 21.65 -9.90
CA THR A 130 25.80 20.84 -10.58
C THR A 130 26.40 19.64 -11.29
N LYS A 131 27.52 19.82 -12.02
CA LYS A 131 28.22 18.71 -12.69
C LYS A 131 28.67 17.63 -11.72
N ARG A 132 29.17 18.00 -10.54
CA ARG A 132 29.62 17.05 -9.51
C ARG A 132 28.44 16.27 -8.93
N GLU A 133 27.35 16.95 -8.59
CA GLU A 133 26.15 16.30 -8.04
C GLU A 133 25.52 15.32 -9.03
N LEU A 134 25.37 15.72 -10.30
CA LEU A 134 24.85 14.84 -11.35
C LEU A 134 25.77 13.63 -11.62
N ASN A 135 27.07 13.80 -11.46
CA ASN A 135 28.03 12.69 -11.56
C ASN A 135 27.94 11.74 -10.36
N GLU A 136 27.80 12.26 -9.14
CA GLU A 136 27.61 11.45 -7.92
C GLU A 136 26.31 10.64 -7.95
N LEU A 137 25.26 11.19 -8.56
CA LEU A 137 23.97 10.50 -8.76
C LEU A 137 23.98 9.48 -9.92
N GLY A 138 25.08 9.40 -10.69
CA GLY A 138 25.19 8.52 -11.86
C GLY A 138 24.32 8.96 -13.06
N VAL A 139 23.71 10.14 -13.00
CA VAL A 139 22.78 10.65 -14.01
C VAL A 139 23.52 11.30 -15.17
N LEU A 140 24.68 11.92 -14.92
CA LEU A 140 25.49 12.60 -15.96
C LEU A 140 25.85 11.66 -17.14
N ALA A 141 26.09 10.39 -16.86
CA ALA A 141 26.37 9.38 -17.88
C ALA A 141 25.21 9.21 -18.88
N ASN A 142 23.96 9.34 -18.42
CA ASN A 142 22.78 9.23 -19.27
C ASN A 142 22.67 10.43 -20.22
N PHE A 143 22.97 11.64 -19.74
CA PHE A 143 23.00 12.86 -20.55
C PHE A 143 24.07 12.79 -21.65
N GLU A 144 25.29 12.37 -21.29
CA GLU A 144 26.38 12.20 -22.27
C GLU A 144 26.07 11.11 -23.31
N ASN A 145 25.45 10.01 -22.89
CA ASN A 145 25.05 8.94 -23.81
C ASN A 145 23.96 9.40 -24.78
N MET A 146 22.97 10.16 -24.33
CA MET A 146 21.96 10.76 -25.21
C MET A 146 22.56 11.70 -26.24
N ARG A 147 23.51 12.55 -25.84
CA ARG A 147 24.23 13.44 -26.77
C ARG A 147 24.94 12.64 -27.89
N ARG A 148 25.51 11.48 -27.55
CA ARG A 148 26.18 10.60 -28.53
C ARG A 148 25.20 9.90 -29.46
N VAL A 149 24.01 9.54 -28.97
CA VAL A 149 22.94 8.90 -29.77
C VAL A 149 22.32 9.91 -30.74
N ASN A 150 22.00 11.13 -30.29
CA ASN A 150 21.41 12.18 -31.13
C ASN A 150 22.35 12.64 -32.27
N LYS A 151 23.67 12.52 -32.06
CA LYS A 151 24.68 12.88 -33.07
C LYS A 151 24.93 11.79 -34.14
N LYS A 152 24.36 10.58 -34.00
CA LYS A 152 24.50 9.47 -34.96
C LYS A 152 23.31 9.41 -35.91
#